data_AF-A0A0J6T1A6-F1
#
_entry.id   AF-A0A0J6T1A6-F1
#
_cell.length_a   1.000
_cell.length_b   1.000
_cell.length_c   1.000
_cell.angle_alpha   90.00
_cell.angle_beta   90.00
_cell.angle_gamma   90.00
#
_symmetry.space_group_name_H-M   'P 1'
#
loop_
_entity.id
_entity.type
_entity.pdbx_description
1 polymer ?
#
loop_
_entity_poly.entity_id
_entity_poly.type
_entity_poly.pdbx_seq_one_letter_code
_entity_poly.pdbx_strand_id
1 'polypeptide(L)'
;MQDTADQKRRIDGVLRAGTITERERLAAFVTDEATVVAANPFPSTTAGAARQRWGLREIEFEAMGVASAGLPCLMAALSGLAVNEPLRQEILRSPTHVLYVLLRGEGGPIVGAVLHGKPGDALPPFVKPEPAVRRTPAKRTSRKRVAPGQLELFAIG
;
A
#
# COMPACT_ATOMS: atom_id res chain seq x y z
N MET A 1 20.38 -7.43 -19.05
CA MET A 1 18.97 -7.01 -18.96
C MET A 1 18.48 -7.49 -17.60
N GLN A 2 18.36 -6.60 -16.62
CA GLN A 2 17.83 -7.00 -15.30
C GLN A 2 16.40 -7.50 -15.50
N ASP A 3 16.09 -8.68 -14.97
CA ASP A 3 14.74 -9.23 -15.07
C ASP A 3 13.76 -8.29 -14.35
N THR A 4 12.71 -7.88 -15.05
CA THR A 4 11.63 -7.07 -14.48
C THR A 4 11.03 -7.71 -13.22
N ALA A 5 11.01 -9.03 -13.13
CA ALA A 5 10.57 -9.76 -11.95
C ALA A 5 11.54 -9.56 -10.77
N ASP A 6 12.85 -9.60 -11.03
CA ASP A 6 13.87 -9.33 -10.00
C ASP A 6 13.81 -7.88 -9.52
N GLN A 7 13.55 -6.94 -10.43
CA GLN A 7 13.36 -5.55 -10.05
C GLN A 7 12.10 -5.36 -9.19
N LYS A 8 10.95 -5.95 -9.54
CA LYS A 8 9.74 -5.92 -8.69
C LYS A 8 10.03 -6.53 -7.31
N ARG A 9 10.71 -7.69 -7.26
CA ARG A 9 11.09 -8.35 -6.01
C ARG A 9 11.99 -7.47 -5.14
N ARG A 10 13.00 -6.81 -5.74
CA ARG A 10 13.86 -5.86 -5.03
C ARG A 10 13.05 -4.71 -4.44
N ILE A 11 12.17 -4.10 -5.24
CA ILE A 11 11.37 -2.96 -4.81
C ILE A 11 10.41 -3.36 -3.66
N ASP A 12 9.74 -4.50 -3.77
CA ASP A 12 8.90 -5.04 -2.69
C ASP A 12 9.71 -5.21 -1.39
N GLY A 13 10.91 -5.79 -1.49
CA GLY A 13 11.82 -5.97 -0.35
C GLY A 13 12.20 -4.66 0.33
N VAL A 14 12.63 -3.65 -0.42
CA VAL A 14 13.04 -2.35 0.17
C VAL A 14 11.85 -1.57 0.72
N LEU A 15 10.66 -1.67 0.12
CA LEU A 15 9.44 -1.06 0.66
C LEU A 15 9.09 -1.67 2.02
N ARG A 16 9.08 -3.00 2.12
CA ARG A 16 8.74 -3.72 3.36
C ARG A 16 9.74 -3.46 4.49
N ALA A 17 11.02 -3.29 4.16
CA ALA A 17 12.07 -2.96 5.11
C ALA A 17 12.09 -1.47 5.51
N GLY A 18 11.44 -0.60 4.74
CA GLY A 18 11.42 0.84 4.97
C GLY A 18 10.45 1.30 6.07
N THR A 19 10.53 2.59 6.42
CA THR A 19 9.71 3.22 7.46
C THR A 19 8.46 3.92 6.92
N ILE A 20 8.11 3.72 5.65
CA ILE A 20 6.93 4.34 5.03
C ILE A 20 5.66 3.79 5.69
N THR A 21 4.77 4.69 6.13
CA THR A 21 3.52 4.31 6.82
C THR A 21 2.69 3.35 5.97
N GLU A 22 2.54 3.66 4.68
CA GLU A 22 1.73 2.91 3.72
C GLU A 22 2.52 1.81 2.99
N ARG A 23 3.68 1.39 3.50
CA ARG A 23 4.58 0.46 2.82
C ARG A 23 3.91 -0.83 2.36
N GLU A 24 2.98 -1.38 3.15
CA GLU A 24 2.26 -2.62 2.79
C GLU A 24 1.38 -2.43 1.56
N ARG A 25 0.71 -1.27 1.45
CA ARG A 25 -0.11 -0.92 0.29
C ARG A 25 0.74 -0.73 -0.96
N LEU A 26 1.87 -0.04 -0.83
CA LEU A 26 2.81 0.18 -1.92
C LEU A 26 3.43 -1.15 -2.38
N ALA A 27 3.83 -2.00 -1.43
CA ALA A 27 4.38 -3.34 -1.70
C ALA A 27 3.35 -4.24 -2.39
N ALA A 28 2.09 -4.21 -1.96
CA ALA A 28 1.00 -4.94 -2.63
C ALA A 28 0.80 -4.48 -4.08
N PHE A 29 0.85 -3.17 -4.36
CA PHE A 29 0.85 -2.67 -5.75
C PHE A 29 2.04 -3.19 -6.56
N VAL A 30 3.23 -3.25 -5.98
CA VAL A 30 4.41 -3.82 -6.65
C VAL A 30 4.19 -5.30 -6.98
N THR A 31 3.59 -6.09 -6.10
CA THR A 31 3.37 -7.52 -6.36
C THR A 31 2.19 -7.81 -7.29
N ASP A 32 1.33 -6.82 -7.55
CA ASP A 32 0.19 -6.95 -8.44
C ASP A 32 0.61 -7.34 -9.87
N GLU A 33 -0.17 -8.21 -10.51
CA GLU A 33 0.12 -8.73 -11.84
C GLU A 33 0.03 -7.65 -12.92
N ALA A 34 -0.90 -6.70 -12.79
CA ALA A 34 -1.07 -5.61 -13.74
C ALA A 34 0.01 -4.52 -13.60
N THR A 35 0.82 -4.57 -12.54
CA THR A 35 1.92 -3.64 -12.32
C THR A 35 3.16 -4.08 -13.10
N VAL A 36 3.64 -3.19 -13.98
CA VAL A 36 4.86 -3.39 -14.75
C VAL A 36 5.91 -2.34 -14.39
N VAL A 37 7.18 -2.71 -14.48
CA VAL A 37 8.28 -1.75 -14.40
C VAL A 37 8.25 -0.88 -15.66
N ALA A 38 8.17 0.44 -15.48
CA ALA A 38 8.23 1.38 -16.58
C ALA A 38 9.68 1.77 -16.88
N ALA A 39 9.98 1.97 -18.17
CA ALA A 39 11.27 2.52 -18.57
C ALA A 39 11.43 3.95 -18.01
N ASN A 40 12.57 4.23 -17.37
CA ASN A 40 12.95 5.56 -16.94
C ASN A 40 14.30 5.92 -17.58
N PRO A 41 14.32 6.70 -18.68
CA PRO A 41 15.57 7.09 -19.34
C PRO A 41 16.41 8.07 -18.50
N PHE A 42 15.81 8.71 -17.50
CA PHE A 42 16.47 9.66 -16.61
C PHE A 42 16.26 9.25 -15.14
N PRO A 43 16.88 8.14 -14.70
CA PRO A 43 16.68 7.62 -13.34
C PRO A 43 17.40 8.45 -12.29
N SER A 44 18.45 9.18 -12.67
CA SER A 44 19.27 9.96 -11.74
C SER A 44 18.61 11.30 -11.42
N THR A 45 18.57 11.66 -10.14
CA THR A 45 18.09 12.96 -9.67
C THR A 45 18.81 13.36 -8.37
N THR A 46 18.47 14.50 -7.80
CA THR A 46 18.95 14.94 -6.48
C THR A 46 17.78 15.10 -5.52
N ALA A 47 18.04 15.07 -4.21
CA ALA A 47 17.00 15.31 -3.22
C ALA A 47 16.36 16.69 -3.36
N GLY A 48 17.12 17.73 -3.72
CA GLY A 48 16.59 19.07 -3.99
C GLY A 48 15.62 19.09 -5.18
N ALA A 49 16.01 18.48 -6.31
CA ALA A 49 15.17 18.40 -7.49
C ALA A 49 13.90 17.57 -7.25
N ALA A 50 14.04 16.46 -6.52
CA ALA A 50 12.91 15.65 -6.09
C ALA A 50 11.96 16.44 -5.17
N ARG A 51 12.49 17.19 -4.20
CA ARG A 51 11.69 17.98 -3.25
C ARG A 51 10.86 19.05 -3.98
N GLN A 52 11.46 19.76 -4.94
CA GLN A 52 10.73 20.75 -5.74
C GLN A 52 9.63 20.10 -6.57
N ARG A 53 9.94 18.99 -7.26
CA ARG A 53 8.97 18.26 -8.08
C ARG A 53 7.79 17.78 -7.25
N TRP A 54 8.06 17.13 -6.12
CA TRP A 54 7.02 16.54 -5.29
C TRP A 54 6.25 17.57 -4.48
N GLY A 55 6.87 18.68 -4.08
CA GLY A 55 6.16 19.80 -3.46
C GLY A 55 5.16 20.47 -4.40
N LEU A 56 5.50 20.61 -5.69
CA LEU A 56 4.52 21.08 -6.69
C LEU A 56 3.41 20.05 -6.89
N ARG A 57 3.76 18.76 -7.01
CA ARG A 57 2.79 17.67 -7.18
C ARG A 57 1.82 17.54 -6.01
N GLU A 58 2.26 17.82 -4.79
CA GLU A 58 1.42 17.81 -3.60
C GLU A 58 0.27 18.81 -3.72
N ILE A 59 0.58 20.04 -4.11
CA ILE A 59 -0.42 21.10 -4.35
C ILE A 59 -1.34 20.71 -5.52
N GLU A 60 -0.78 20.20 -6.61
CA GLU A 60 -1.54 19.76 -7.78
C GLU A 60 -2.50 18.60 -7.46
N PHE A 61 -2.04 17.63 -6.66
CA PHE A 61 -2.84 16.48 -6.28
C PHE A 61 -4.03 16.88 -5.43
N GLU A 62 -3.82 17.78 -4.47
CA GLU A 62 -4.89 18.34 -3.67
C GLU A 62 -5.90 19.09 -4.55
N ALA A 63 -5.43 20.00 -5.40
CA ALA A 63 -6.28 20.82 -6.27
C ALA A 63 -7.11 19.99 -7.26
N MET A 64 -6.58 18.86 -7.74
CA MET A 64 -7.26 18.00 -8.71
C MET A 64 -7.98 16.80 -8.09
N GLY A 65 -7.96 16.63 -6.77
CA GLY A 65 -8.54 15.45 -6.12
C GLY A 65 -7.86 14.14 -6.55
N VAL A 66 -6.54 14.16 -6.71
CA VAL A 66 -5.74 12.96 -6.98
C VAL A 66 -5.43 12.25 -5.67
N ALA A 67 -5.91 11.02 -5.53
CA ALA A 67 -5.57 10.19 -4.38
C ALA A 67 -4.10 9.74 -4.47
N SER A 68 -3.35 9.91 -3.37
CA SER A 68 -1.94 9.50 -3.27
C SER A 68 -1.62 8.81 -1.94
N ALA A 69 -0.65 7.90 -1.99
CA ALA A 69 -0.14 7.14 -0.85
C ALA A 69 1.38 7.30 -0.78
N GLY A 70 1.92 7.53 0.40
CA GLY A 70 3.35 7.69 0.67
C GLY A 70 3.91 9.10 0.42
N LEU A 71 3.13 10.03 -0.12
CA LEU A 71 3.57 11.40 -0.42
C LEU A 71 4.03 12.16 0.84
N PRO A 72 3.29 12.19 1.97
CA PRO A 72 3.76 12.85 3.18
C PRO A 72 5.08 12.27 3.71
N CYS A 73 5.23 10.94 3.67
CA CYS A 73 6.48 10.28 4.07
C CYS A 73 7.64 10.64 3.13
N LEU A 74 7.40 10.70 1.82
CA LEU A 74 8.42 11.12 0.87
C LEU A 74 8.85 12.56 1.12
N MET A 75 7.90 13.48 1.31
CA MET A 75 8.20 14.89 1.55
C MET A 75 9.00 15.09 2.84
N ALA A 76 8.60 14.41 3.92
CA ALA A 76 9.35 14.40 5.18
C ALA A 76 10.78 13.86 4.98
N ALA A 77 10.94 12.72 4.31
CA ALA A 77 12.26 12.13 4.07
C ALA A 77 13.15 13.04 3.22
N LEU A 78 12.61 13.59 2.12
CA LEU A 78 13.34 14.52 1.26
C LEU A 78 13.75 15.78 2.01
N SER A 79 12.93 16.29 2.95
CA SER A 79 13.26 17.48 3.74
C SER A 79 14.51 17.32 4.61
N GLY A 80 14.78 16.09 5.07
CA GLY A 80 15.94 15.76 5.90
C GLY A 80 17.23 15.48 5.13
N LEU A 81 17.21 15.46 3.79
CA LEU A 81 18.39 15.21 2.96
C LEU A 81 19.08 16.51 2.51
N ALA A 82 20.39 16.42 2.30
CA ALA A 82 21.16 17.48 1.65
C ALA A 82 20.64 17.70 0.22
N VAL A 83 20.61 18.96 -0.25
CA VAL A 83 20.04 19.34 -1.56
C VAL A 83 20.68 18.56 -2.71
N ASN A 84 21.99 18.32 -2.64
CA ASN A 84 22.76 17.63 -3.67
C ASN A 84 22.87 16.11 -3.46
N GLU A 85 22.16 15.55 -2.47
CA GLU A 85 22.15 14.10 -2.21
C GLU A 85 21.71 13.36 -3.48
N PRO A 86 22.54 12.44 -4.03
CA PRO A 86 22.22 11.70 -5.24
C PRO A 86 21.11 10.67 -5.00
N LEU A 87 20.05 10.73 -5.80
CA LEU A 87 18.93 9.81 -5.75
C LEU A 87 18.72 9.10 -7.08
N ARG A 88 18.15 7.90 -7.01
CA ARG A 88 17.68 7.13 -8.16
C ARG A 88 16.17 6.96 -8.09
N GLN A 89 15.49 7.20 -9.20
CA GLN A 89 14.04 7.07 -9.34
C GLN A 89 13.70 5.84 -10.19
N GLU A 90 12.90 4.96 -9.61
CA GLU A 90 12.28 3.83 -10.30
C GLU A 90 10.78 4.07 -10.44
N ILE A 91 10.20 3.58 -11.53
CA ILE A 91 8.81 3.79 -11.87
C ILE A 91 8.16 2.44 -12.11
N LEU A 92 7.05 2.18 -11.44
CA LEU A 92 6.14 1.10 -11.79
C LEU A 92 4.78 1.69 -12.15
N ARG A 93 4.07 1.05 -13.06
CA ARG A 93 2.75 1.50 -13.48
C ARG A 93 1.81 0.33 -13.68
N SER A 94 0.55 0.58 -13.38
CA SER A 94 -0.59 -0.20 -13.87
C SER A 94 -1.32 0.65 -14.94
N PRO A 95 -2.45 0.20 -15.50
CA PRO A 95 -3.24 1.01 -16.42
C PRO A 95 -3.76 2.34 -15.84
N THR A 96 -3.95 2.41 -14.51
CA THR A 96 -4.62 3.54 -13.83
C THR A 96 -3.74 4.23 -12.79
N HIS A 97 -2.66 3.59 -12.32
CA HIS A 97 -1.84 4.11 -11.23
C HIS A 97 -0.35 4.06 -11.55
N VAL A 98 0.40 4.97 -10.93
CA VAL A 98 1.85 5.05 -11.06
C VAL A 98 2.47 5.09 -9.68
N LEU A 99 3.48 4.25 -9.46
CA LEU A 99 4.34 4.25 -8.29
C LEU A 99 5.71 4.78 -8.66
N TYR A 100 6.15 5.81 -7.96
CA TYR A 100 7.52 6.29 -7.98
C TYR A 100 8.24 5.82 -6.73
N VAL A 101 9.44 5.26 -6.88
CA VAL A 101 10.29 4.82 -5.76
C VAL A 101 11.61 5.57 -5.86
N LEU A 102 11.99 6.27 -4.79
CA LEU A 102 13.25 6.99 -4.69
C LEU A 102 14.20 6.23 -3.76
N LEU A 103 15.38 5.91 -4.28
CA LEU A 103 16.46 5.23 -3.59
C LEU A 103 17.65 6.19 -3.46
N ARG A 104 18.46 6.03 -2.41
CA ARG A 104 19.76 6.72 -2.31
C ARG A 104 20.78 6.02 -3.21
N GLY A 105 21.38 6.75 -4.15
CA GLY A 105 22.39 6.18 -5.08
C GLY A 105 21.93 4.91 -5.82
N GLU A 106 22.90 4.12 -6.30
CA GLU A 106 22.63 2.81 -6.90
C GLU A 106 22.53 1.74 -5.80
N GLY A 107 21.39 1.06 -5.70
CA GLY A 107 21.20 -0.05 -4.75
C GLY A 107 21.16 0.36 -3.27
N GLY A 108 21.17 1.66 -2.94
CA GLY A 108 21.07 2.12 -1.57
C GLY A 108 19.65 2.06 -1.00
N PRO A 109 19.48 2.48 0.27
CA PRO A 109 18.21 2.37 0.97
C PRO A 109 17.13 3.22 0.31
N ILE A 110 15.88 2.82 0.54
CA ILE A 110 14.72 3.61 0.13
C ILE A 110 14.66 4.93 0.89
N VAL A 111 14.45 6.02 0.15
CA VAL A 111 14.16 7.35 0.70
C VAL A 111 12.65 7.51 0.88
N GLY A 112 11.88 7.13 -0.12
CA GLY A 112 10.43 7.22 -0.08
C GLY A 112 9.81 6.70 -1.37
N ALA A 113 8.49 6.60 -1.38
CA ALA A 113 7.75 6.19 -2.55
C ALA A 113 6.36 6.82 -2.56
N VAL A 114 5.84 7.08 -3.76
CA VAL A 114 4.50 7.68 -3.95
C VAL A 114 3.73 6.90 -5.01
N LEU A 115 2.60 6.34 -4.59
CA LEU A 115 1.59 5.78 -5.49
C LEU A 115 0.50 6.82 -5.70
N HIS A 116 0.12 7.08 -6.95
CA HIS A 116 -1.03 7.93 -7.24
C HIS A 116 -1.81 7.42 -8.46
N GLY A 117 -3.10 7.77 -8.50
CA GLY A 117 -3.99 7.51 -9.63
C GLY A 117 -4.12 8.71 -10.56
N LYS A 118 -5.16 8.68 -11.39
CA LYS A 118 -5.68 9.86 -12.09
C LYS A 118 -6.62 10.66 -11.17
N PRO A 119 -6.95 11.92 -11.51
CA PRO A 119 -7.98 12.67 -10.81
C PRO A 119 -9.29 11.86 -10.69
N GLY A 120 -9.85 11.78 -9.49
CA GLY A 120 -11.09 11.05 -9.21
C GLY A 120 -10.95 9.52 -9.06
N ASP A 121 -9.82 8.93 -9.45
CA ASP A 121 -9.59 7.50 -9.24
C ASP A 121 -9.17 7.23 -7.79
N ALA A 122 -9.90 6.33 -7.13
CA ALA A 122 -9.46 5.83 -5.83
C ALA A 122 -8.13 5.08 -5.97
N LEU A 123 -7.29 5.19 -4.95
CA LEU A 123 -6.14 4.29 -4.84
C LEU A 123 -6.64 2.85 -4.67
N PRO A 124 -5.94 1.85 -5.23
CA PRO A 124 -6.41 0.49 -5.13
C PRO A 124 -6.41 0.08 -3.66
N PRO A 125 -7.42 -0.69 -3.21
CA PRO A 125 -7.65 -0.91 -1.81
C PRO A 125 -6.41 -1.55 -1.18
N PHE A 126 -5.82 -2.58 -1.81
CA PHE A 126 -4.60 -3.32 -1.41
C PHE A 126 -4.35 -3.49 0.11
N VAL A 127 -5.37 -3.32 0.93
CA VAL A 127 -5.35 -3.71 2.32
C VAL A 127 -5.49 -5.21 2.24
N LYS A 128 -4.43 -5.92 2.63
CA LYS A 128 -4.50 -7.35 2.89
C LYS A 128 -5.78 -7.58 3.70
N PRO A 129 -6.78 -8.33 3.20
CA PRO A 129 -7.98 -8.55 3.98
C PRO A 129 -7.52 -9.12 5.31
N GLU A 130 -7.86 -8.45 6.42
CA GLU A 130 -7.67 -9.06 7.73
C GLU A 130 -8.32 -10.45 7.64
N PRO A 131 -7.62 -11.52 8.05
CA PRO A 131 -8.26 -12.82 8.10
C PRO A 131 -9.48 -12.62 9.01
N ALA A 132 -10.67 -12.72 8.41
CA ALA A 132 -11.91 -12.61 9.14
C ALA A 132 -11.77 -13.53 10.34
N VAL A 133 -11.73 -12.95 11.54
CA VAL A 133 -11.69 -13.71 12.78
C VAL A 133 -12.98 -14.50 12.77
N ARG A 134 -12.92 -15.74 12.25
CA ARG A 134 -14.01 -16.69 12.32
C ARG A 134 -14.22 -16.89 13.80
N ARG A 135 -15.20 -16.16 14.36
CA ARG A 135 -15.73 -16.40 15.68
C ARG A 135 -16.04 -17.89 15.71
N THR A 136 -15.22 -18.63 16.43
CA THR A 136 -15.45 -20.04 16.70
C THR A 136 -16.87 -20.13 17.27
N PRO A 137 -17.78 -20.93 16.68
CA PRO A 137 -19.08 -21.13 17.28
C PRO A 137 -18.83 -21.72 18.67
N ALA A 138 -19.30 -21.01 19.70
CA ALA A 138 -19.21 -21.44 21.08
C ALA A 138 -19.72 -22.89 21.15
N LYS A 139 -18.87 -23.80 21.64
CA LYS A 139 -19.22 -25.19 21.93
C LYS A 139 -20.49 -25.16 22.78
N ARG A 140 -21.62 -25.51 22.16
CA ARG A 140 -22.91 -25.68 22.82
C ARG A 140 -22.75 -26.89 23.73
N THR A 141 -22.51 -26.64 25.01
CA THR A 141 -22.39 -27.67 26.04
C THR A 141 -23.69 -28.46 26.09
N SER A 142 -23.58 -29.74 25.75
CA SER A 142 -24.59 -30.77 25.98
C SER A 142 -25.06 -30.72 27.44
N ARG A 143 -26.35 -30.40 27.65
CA ARG A 143 -27.07 -30.71 28.88
C ARG A 143 -28.38 -31.42 28.52
N LYS A 144 -28.31 -32.75 28.62
CA LYS A 144 -29.16 -33.62 29.43
C LYS A 144 -30.69 -33.41 29.31
N ARG A 145 -31.33 -34.45 28.75
CA ARG A 145 -32.73 -34.90 28.88
C ARG A 145 -33.54 -34.23 30.00
N VAL A 146 -34.72 -33.74 29.64
CA VAL A 146 -35.95 -33.88 30.44
C VAL A 146 -37.09 -34.17 29.46
N ALA A 147 -37.77 -35.31 29.64
CA ALA A 147 -39.00 -35.65 28.93
C ALA A 147 -40.15 -34.79 29.48
N PRO A 148 -41.01 -34.20 28.66
CA PRO A 148 -42.19 -33.51 29.17
C PRO A 148 -43.25 -34.56 29.55
N GLY A 149 -43.56 -34.62 30.85
CA GLY A 149 -44.76 -35.30 31.33
C GLY A 149 -45.99 -34.61 30.74
N GLN A 150 -46.81 -35.38 30.04
CA GLN A 150 -48.18 -34.99 29.69
C GLN A 150 -48.96 -34.83 30.99
N LEU A 151 -49.40 -33.60 31.28
CA LEU A 151 -50.45 -33.32 32.25
C LEU A 151 -51.63 -32.74 31.50
N GLU A 152 -52.78 -33.35 31.76
CA GLU A 152 -54.06 -33.16 31.10
C GLU A 152 -54.57 -31.71 31.21
N LEU A 153 -54.95 -31.15 30.06
CA LEU A 153 -55.97 -30.10 29.99
C LEU A 153 -57.30 -30.84 29.85
N PHE A 154 -58.23 -30.65 30.78
CA PHE A 154 -59.63 -30.23 30.55
C PHE A 154 -60.37 -30.25 31.89
N ALA A 155 -60.41 -29.09 32.54
CA ALA A 155 -61.46 -28.75 33.48
C ALA A 155 -62.21 -27.55 32.90
N ILE A 156 -63.36 -27.81 32.29
CA ILE A 156 -64.42 -26.83 32.05
C ILE A 156 -65.74 -27.58 32.27
N GLY A 157 -66.53 -27.11 33.25
CA GLY A 157 -67.99 -27.34 33.34
C GLY A 157 -68.43 -28.61 34.04
#